data_AF-A0A967D9Y2-F1
#
_entry.id   AF-A0A967D9Y2-F1
#
_cell.length_a   1.000
_cell.length_b   1.000
_cell.length_c   1.000
_cell.angle_alpha   90.00
_cell.angle_beta   90.00
_cell.angle_gamma   90.00
#
_symmetry.space_group_name_H-M   'P 1'
#
loop_
_entity.id
_entity.type
_entity.pdbx_description
1 polymer ?
#
loop_
_entity_poly.entity_id
_entity_poly.type
_entity_poly.pdbx_seq_one_letter_code
_entity_poly.pdbx_strand_id
1 'polypeptide(L)'
;MNKPGHSLDWVSRSLASVWHPCTQMKDHEAYPLIAIASGNGPWLEDTQGRRFIDAISSWWTNLFGHANPRINQAIVQQLQSIEHVMLAGFTHQPVVELSERLSTLTNGHLGHAFYASDGASAVEIALKMSHHFWKIQGKPNKKEFICLANSYHGETLGALSVTDVSIFRDAYGSLLNPAHIVMSPDSRAATDQISSEEVIDLALKSLEECLAQHHQTIAALIIEPLVQCAGQMAMHAPRYVKRAKQLCEQYDVHLIADEIAVGCGRTGTFFACEQAGIWPDLMTLSKGISAGYLPLSICLSSDRIYSAFYSDHMTATFLHSHSYTGNPLACRAALAGLDIFQEDAVLEMNKVRSRWIQE
;
A
#
# COMPACT_ATOMS: atom_id res chain seq x y z
N MET A 1 0.75 -9.51 50.58
CA MET A 1 -0.55 -8.82 50.70
C MET A 1 -0.88 -8.23 49.33
N ASN A 2 -1.80 -8.86 48.62
CA ASN A 2 -2.26 -8.43 47.30
C ASN A 2 -3.07 -7.14 47.45
N LYS A 3 -2.67 -6.08 46.74
CA LYS A 3 -3.50 -4.87 46.63
C LYS A 3 -4.80 -5.20 45.89
N PRO A 4 -5.97 -4.78 46.39
CA PRO A 4 -7.25 -5.02 45.74
C PRO A 4 -7.47 -4.05 44.57
N GLY A 5 -7.83 -4.58 43.40
CA GLY A 5 -8.88 -4.02 42.53
C GLY A 5 -8.60 -2.74 41.74
N HIS A 6 -7.56 -2.68 40.90
CA HIS A 6 -7.71 -1.96 39.63
C HIS A 6 -7.95 -3.02 38.56
N SER A 7 -9.22 -3.24 38.20
CA SER A 7 -9.59 -4.20 37.17
C SER A 7 -8.85 -3.88 35.87
N LEU A 8 -8.47 -4.94 35.14
CA LEU A 8 -7.94 -4.94 33.77
C LEU A 8 -8.98 -4.45 32.76
N ASP A 9 -9.66 -3.34 33.06
CA ASP A 9 -10.68 -2.77 32.18
C ASP A 9 -10.01 -1.85 31.16
N TRP A 10 -9.32 -2.47 30.21
CA TRP A 10 -8.72 -1.78 29.08
C TRP A 10 -9.77 -1.11 28.20
N VAL A 11 -11.00 -1.64 28.14
CA VAL A 11 -12.08 -1.07 27.32
C VAL A 11 -12.49 0.30 27.86
N SER A 12 -12.86 0.41 29.14
CA SER A 12 -13.26 1.71 29.70
C SER A 12 -12.15 2.74 29.64
N ARG A 13 -10.90 2.33 29.89
CA ARG A 13 -9.73 3.21 29.79
C ARG A 13 -9.48 3.65 28.34
N SER A 14 -9.69 2.76 27.36
CA SER A 14 -9.57 3.09 25.94
C SER A 14 -10.62 4.10 25.53
N LEU A 15 -11.89 3.87 25.88
CA LEU A 15 -12.98 4.81 25.57
C LEU A 15 -12.78 6.20 26.19
N ALA A 16 -12.07 6.28 27.32
CA ALA A 16 -11.76 7.55 27.97
C ALA A 16 -10.52 8.27 27.40
N SER A 17 -9.64 7.58 26.67
CA SER A 17 -8.29 8.09 26.34
C SER A 17 -7.86 7.95 24.88
N VAL A 18 -8.49 7.05 24.11
CA VAL A 18 -8.08 6.70 22.75
C VAL A 18 -9.17 7.12 21.77
N TRP A 19 -8.78 7.89 20.76
CA TRP A 19 -9.62 8.12 19.59
C TRP A 19 -9.42 6.97 18.61
N HIS A 20 -10.43 6.11 18.46
CA HIS A 20 -10.33 4.94 17.60
C HIS A 20 -10.43 5.31 16.11
N PRO A 21 -9.58 4.74 15.24
CA PRO A 21 -9.58 5.07 13.82
C PRO A 21 -10.86 4.61 13.12
N CYS A 22 -11.30 5.34 12.10
CA CYS A 22 -12.43 4.98 11.24
C CYS A 22 -13.71 4.58 11.98
N THR A 23 -13.96 5.17 13.16
CA THR A 23 -15.07 4.79 14.04
C THR A 23 -15.82 6.03 14.50
N GLN A 24 -17.14 5.99 14.50
CA GLN A 24 -17.94 6.96 15.25
C GLN A 24 -17.89 6.55 16.72
N MET A 25 -17.27 7.34 17.60
CA MET A 25 -16.96 6.93 18.98
C MET A 25 -18.20 6.46 19.76
N LYS A 26 -19.37 7.08 19.50
CA LYS A 26 -20.63 6.71 20.14
C LYS A 26 -21.11 5.30 19.77
N ASP A 27 -20.71 4.79 18.61
CA ASP A 27 -21.11 3.45 18.17
C ASP A 27 -20.60 2.35 19.12
N HIS A 28 -19.58 2.63 19.94
CA HIS A 28 -19.12 1.69 20.98
C HIS A 28 -20.14 1.42 22.09
N GLU A 29 -21.19 2.22 22.22
CA GLU A 29 -22.34 1.91 23.10
C GLU A 29 -23.12 0.68 22.58
N ALA A 30 -23.17 0.50 21.25
CA ALA A 30 -23.85 -0.61 20.59
C ALA A 30 -22.88 -1.73 20.15
N TYR A 31 -21.64 -1.37 19.85
CA TYR A 31 -20.58 -2.27 19.38
C TYR A 31 -19.35 -2.16 20.30
N PRO A 32 -19.37 -2.83 21.47
CA PRO A 32 -18.31 -2.72 22.45
C PRO A 32 -16.94 -3.14 21.90
N LEU A 33 -15.90 -2.44 22.34
CA LEU A 33 -14.51 -2.82 22.04
C LEU A 33 -14.17 -4.20 22.62
N ILE A 34 -13.24 -4.88 21.96
CA ILE A 34 -12.66 -6.14 22.43
C ILE A 34 -11.22 -5.87 22.87
N ALA A 35 -10.93 -6.06 24.16
CA ALA A 35 -9.58 -5.90 24.70
C ALA A 35 -8.73 -7.14 24.39
N ILE A 36 -7.96 -7.08 23.31
CA ILE A 36 -7.05 -8.16 22.90
C ILE A 36 -5.86 -8.24 23.87
N ALA A 37 -5.56 -9.46 24.34
CA ALA A 37 -4.47 -9.76 25.25
C ALA A 37 -3.27 -10.41 24.52
N SER A 38 -3.53 -11.26 23.53
CA SER A 38 -2.48 -11.91 22.76
C SER A 38 -2.96 -12.34 21.37
N GLY A 39 -2.02 -12.75 20.52
CA GLY A 39 -2.31 -13.41 19.25
C GLY A 39 -1.30 -14.50 18.96
N ASN A 40 -1.74 -15.55 18.27
CA ASN A 40 -0.90 -16.66 17.82
C ASN A 40 -1.47 -17.25 16.53
N GLY A 41 -0.69 -17.19 15.44
CA GLY A 41 -1.16 -17.63 14.13
C GLY A 41 -2.39 -16.82 13.68
N PRO A 42 -3.47 -17.43 13.19
CA PRO A 42 -4.67 -16.69 12.79
C PRO A 42 -5.57 -16.30 13.97
N TRP A 43 -5.17 -16.55 15.21
CA TRP A 43 -6.02 -16.36 16.38
C TRP A 43 -5.60 -15.14 17.18
N LEU A 44 -6.60 -14.39 17.63
CA LEU A 44 -6.52 -13.39 18.69
C LEU A 44 -7.21 -13.95 19.94
N GLU A 45 -6.71 -13.58 21.11
CA GLU A 45 -7.32 -13.94 22.40
C GLU A 45 -7.52 -12.66 23.23
N ASP A 46 -8.71 -12.48 23.79
CA ASP A 46 -9.01 -11.33 24.66
C ASP A 46 -8.60 -11.57 26.12
N THR A 47 -8.76 -10.55 26.97
CA THR A 47 -8.43 -10.64 28.40
C THR A 47 -9.30 -11.61 29.20
N GLN A 48 -10.33 -12.20 28.61
CA GLN A 48 -11.21 -13.21 29.21
C GLN A 48 -10.92 -14.62 28.65
N GLY A 49 -9.92 -14.78 27.78
CA GLY A 49 -9.56 -16.04 27.13
C GLY A 49 -10.46 -16.43 25.96
N ARG A 50 -11.34 -15.53 25.49
CA ARG A 50 -12.15 -15.79 24.29
C ARG A 50 -11.27 -15.64 23.05
N ARG A 51 -11.40 -16.59 22.13
CA ARG A 51 -10.59 -16.66 20.90
C ARG A 51 -11.38 -16.19 19.70
N PHE A 52 -10.74 -15.39 18.86
CA PHE A 52 -11.28 -14.83 17.62
C PHE A 52 -10.36 -15.21 16.47
N ILE A 53 -10.93 -15.59 15.33
CA ILE A 53 -10.16 -15.73 14.09
C ILE A 53 -9.99 -14.34 13.50
N ASP A 54 -8.74 -13.93 13.27
CA ASP A 54 -8.44 -12.75 12.47
C ASP A 54 -8.55 -13.09 10.97
N ALA A 55 -9.79 -13.07 10.48
CA ALA A 55 -10.12 -13.46 9.11
C ALA A 55 -9.73 -12.41 8.05
N ILE A 56 -9.27 -11.23 8.47
CA ILE A 56 -8.86 -10.13 7.58
C ILE A 56 -7.38 -9.76 7.74
N SER A 57 -6.61 -10.58 8.46
CA SER A 57 -5.17 -10.34 8.70
C SER A 57 -4.90 -8.95 9.29
N SER A 58 -5.70 -8.50 10.25
CA SER A 58 -5.54 -7.19 10.91
C SER A 58 -5.42 -6.05 9.89
N TRP A 59 -6.46 -5.95 9.05
CA TRP A 59 -6.53 -4.99 7.94
C TRP A 59 -5.48 -5.26 6.84
N TRP A 60 -5.42 -6.50 6.38
CA TRP A 60 -4.57 -7.00 5.29
C TRP A 60 -3.05 -6.92 5.54
N THR A 61 -2.63 -6.76 6.79
CA THR A 61 -1.22 -6.57 7.17
C THR A 61 -0.51 -7.88 7.55
N ASN A 62 -1.17 -8.71 8.35
CA ASN A 62 -0.55 -9.86 9.00
C ASN A 62 -0.61 -11.13 8.13
N LEU A 63 0.39 -11.30 7.27
CA LEU A 63 0.44 -12.41 6.30
C LEU A 63 0.76 -13.77 6.92
N PHE A 64 1.56 -13.80 7.99
CA PHE A 64 2.16 -15.02 8.54
C PHE A 64 1.64 -15.37 9.94
N GLY A 65 0.53 -14.75 10.34
CA GLY A 65 -0.10 -14.92 11.63
C GLY A 65 0.58 -14.14 12.75
N HIS A 66 -0.18 -13.90 13.81
CA HIS A 66 0.23 -13.17 15.00
C HIS A 66 1.37 -13.89 15.73
N ALA A 67 2.32 -13.09 16.24
CA ALA A 67 3.46 -13.55 17.02
C ALA A 67 4.30 -14.66 16.35
N ASN A 68 4.49 -14.59 15.03
CA ASN A 68 5.38 -15.46 14.28
C ASN A 68 6.81 -15.48 14.88
N PRO A 69 7.32 -16.65 15.31
CA PRO A 69 8.59 -16.73 16.03
C PRO A 69 9.80 -16.34 15.19
N ARG A 70 9.78 -16.58 13.86
CA ARG A 70 10.89 -16.23 12.95
C ARG A 70 11.05 -14.72 12.87
N ILE A 71 9.95 -13.99 12.70
CA ILE A 71 9.95 -12.53 12.60
C ILE A 71 10.29 -11.90 13.96
N ASN A 72 9.71 -12.41 15.05
CA ASN A 72 10.04 -11.96 16.41
C ASN A 72 11.54 -12.06 16.67
N GLN A 73 12.15 -13.21 16.37
CA GLN A 73 13.58 -13.44 16.58
C GLN A 73 14.44 -12.48 15.76
N ALA A 74 14.11 -12.28 14.48
CA ALA A 74 14.85 -11.36 13.61
C ALA A 74 14.83 -9.92 14.13
N ILE A 75 13.66 -9.44 14.61
CA ILE A 75 13.54 -8.10 15.21
C ILE A 75 14.36 -7.99 16.49
N VAL A 76 14.29 -8.99 17.38
CA VAL A 76 15.06 -9.01 18.64
C VAL A 76 16.57 -8.98 18.36
N GLN A 77 17.04 -9.72 17.35
CA GLN A 77 18.44 -9.69 16.94
C GLN A 77 18.86 -8.31 16.41
N GLN A 78 18.05 -7.69 15.56
CA GLN A 78 18.33 -6.34 15.05
C GLN A 78 18.37 -5.31 16.19
N LEU A 79 17.49 -5.43 17.18
CA LEU A 79 17.43 -4.57 18.36
C LEU A 79 18.71 -4.61 19.19
N GLN A 80 19.43 -5.74 19.20
CA GLN A 80 20.73 -5.85 19.88
C GLN A 80 21.85 -5.09 19.16
N SER A 81 21.66 -4.73 17.88
CA SER A 81 22.62 -3.97 17.10
C SER A 81 22.27 -2.49 17.05
N ILE A 82 21.09 -2.15 16.51
CA ILE A 82 20.62 -0.77 16.37
C ILE A 82 19.10 -0.74 16.15
N GLU A 83 18.42 0.07 16.96
CA GLU A 83 16.98 0.31 16.90
C GLU A 83 16.62 1.43 15.89
N HIS A 84 17.50 2.42 15.75
CA HIS A 84 17.23 3.62 14.97
C HIS A 84 18.51 4.36 14.54
N VAL A 85 18.53 4.84 13.29
CA VAL A 85 19.47 5.84 12.78
C VAL A 85 18.82 6.59 11.63
N MET A 86 19.09 7.88 11.50
CA MET A 86 18.55 8.66 10.37
C MET A 86 19.21 8.22 9.05
N LEU A 87 18.41 8.04 8.00
CA LEU A 87 18.92 7.70 6.66
C LEU A 87 19.44 8.92 5.86
N ALA A 88 19.36 10.11 6.45
CA ALA A 88 19.91 11.34 5.88
C ALA A 88 21.41 11.44 6.18
N GLY A 89 22.23 10.80 5.34
CA GLY A 89 23.70 10.81 5.45
C GLY A 89 24.30 9.58 6.14
N PHE A 90 23.47 8.64 6.61
CA PHE A 90 23.89 7.32 7.06
C PHE A 90 23.15 6.23 6.31
N THR A 91 23.64 5.00 6.44
CA THR A 91 22.98 3.78 5.92
C THR A 91 23.17 2.63 6.91
N HIS A 92 22.47 1.53 6.69
CA HIS A 92 22.58 0.30 7.48
C HIS A 92 22.26 -0.92 6.63
N GLN A 93 22.68 -2.09 7.07
CA GLN A 93 22.54 -3.33 6.30
C GLN A 93 21.07 -3.67 5.95
N PRO A 94 20.10 -3.64 6.89
CA PRO A 94 18.71 -4.00 6.57
C PRO A 94 18.06 -3.18 5.45
N VAL A 95 18.31 -1.86 5.38
CA VAL A 95 17.71 -1.03 4.32
C VAL A 95 18.33 -1.31 2.96
N VAL A 96 19.63 -1.63 2.90
CA VAL A 96 20.32 -1.99 1.66
C VAL A 96 19.81 -3.34 1.15
N GLU A 97 19.85 -4.38 2.00
CA GLU A 97 19.38 -5.72 1.64
C GLU A 97 17.92 -5.74 1.20
N LEU A 98 17.05 -4.98 1.89
CA LEU A 98 15.64 -4.90 1.52
C LEU A 98 15.46 -4.25 0.15
N SER A 99 16.20 -3.17 -0.13
CA SER A 99 16.16 -2.49 -1.42
C SER A 99 16.61 -3.42 -2.56
N GLU A 100 17.71 -4.15 -2.36
CA GLU A 100 18.27 -5.09 -3.35
C GLU A 100 17.33 -6.27 -3.63
N ARG A 101 16.71 -6.85 -2.59
CA ARG A 101 15.75 -7.95 -2.75
C ARG A 101 14.47 -7.49 -3.45
N LEU A 102 13.97 -6.31 -3.12
CA LEU A 102 12.81 -5.74 -3.81
C LEU A 102 13.11 -5.44 -5.28
N SER A 103 14.30 -4.87 -5.57
CA SER A 103 14.76 -4.71 -6.95
C SER A 103 14.80 -6.05 -7.69
N THR A 104 15.35 -7.09 -7.07
CA THR A 104 15.41 -8.45 -7.64
C THR A 104 14.01 -9.01 -7.93
N LEU A 105 13.05 -8.83 -7.01
CA LEU A 105 11.66 -9.27 -7.20
C LEU A 105 10.95 -8.55 -8.36
N THR A 106 11.45 -7.37 -8.75
CA THR A 106 10.97 -6.63 -9.93
C THR A 106 11.84 -6.87 -11.17
N ASN A 107 12.69 -7.89 -11.17
CA ASN A 107 13.68 -8.17 -12.22
C ASN A 107 14.56 -6.94 -12.57
N GLY A 108 14.85 -6.10 -11.59
CA GLY A 108 15.64 -4.88 -11.76
C GLY A 108 14.89 -3.69 -12.37
N HIS A 109 13.60 -3.83 -12.71
CA HIS A 109 12.85 -2.71 -13.31
C HIS A 109 12.58 -1.56 -12.34
N LEU A 110 12.47 -1.84 -11.04
CA LEU A 110 12.30 -0.85 -9.98
C LEU A 110 13.46 -0.95 -8.99
N GLY A 111 14.57 -0.27 -9.30
CA GLY A 111 15.84 -0.38 -8.57
C GLY A 111 15.98 0.52 -7.34
N HIS A 112 15.13 1.54 -7.18
CA HIS A 112 15.36 2.60 -6.21
C HIS A 112 14.22 2.72 -5.21
N ALA A 113 14.48 2.35 -3.96
CA ALA A 113 13.52 2.38 -2.86
C ALA A 113 13.62 3.66 -2.03
N PHE A 114 12.49 4.31 -1.81
CA PHE A 114 12.31 5.35 -0.80
C PHE A 114 11.37 4.83 0.29
N TYR A 115 11.70 5.08 1.56
CA TYR A 115 11.00 4.47 2.69
C TYR A 115 10.12 5.47 3.45
N ALA A 116 8.95 5.01 3.91
CA ALA A 116 8.11 5.72 4.85
C ALA A 116 7.46 4.83 5.94
N SER A 117 6.55 5.38 6.74
CA SER A 117 5.89 4.69 7.87
C SER A 117 4.62 3.93 7.50
N ASP A 118 3.87 4.39 6.51
CA ASP A 118 2.52 3.92 6.20
C ASP A 118 2.16 4.12 4.73
N GLY A 119 1.11 3.44 4.27
CA GLY A 119 0.70 3.42 2.87
C GLY A 119 0.42 4.81 2.29
N ALA A 120 -0.31 5.66 3.02
CA ALA A 120 -0.62 7.02 2.58
C ALA A 120 0.66 7.84 2.35
N SER A 121 1.65 7.70 3.24
CA SER A 121 2.96 8.34 3.08
C SER A 121 3.72 7.85 1.85
N ALA A 122 3.63 6.56 1.49
CA ALA A 122 4.23 6.06 0.24
C ALA A 122 3.54 6.63 -1.01
N VAL A 123 2.22 6.86 -0.95
CA VAL A 123 1.47 7.53 -2.02
C VAL A 123 1.90 9.00 -2.13
N GLU A 124 2.05 9.74 -1.03
CA GLU A 124 2.59 11.10 -1.04
C GLU A 124 3.97 11.17 -1.72
N ILE A 125 4.85 10.20 -1.43
CA ILE A 125 6.16 10.09 -2.08
C ILE A 125 6.00 9.91 -3.58
N ALA A 126 5.19 8.95 -4.02
CA ALA A 126 4.99 8.65 -5.44
C ALA A 126 4.41 9.85 -6.21
N LEU A 127 3.39 10.51 -5.66
CA LEU A 127 2.77 11.71 -6.27
C LEU A 127 3.79 12.84 -6.41
N LYS A 128 4.57 13.11 -5.35
CA LYS A 128 5.60 14.15 -5.37
C LYS A 128 6.75 13.83 -6.32
N MET A 129 7.24 12.58 -6.34
CA MET A 129 8.29 12.15 -7.27
C MET A 129 7.84 12.30 -8.72
N SER A 130 6.62 11.88 -9.04
CA SER A 130 6.07 12.03 -10.39
C SER A 130 5.95 13.50 -10.83
N HIS A 131 5.37 14.35 -9.98
CA HIS A 131 5.25 15.78 -10.29
C HIS A 131 6.63 16.46 -10.43
N HIS A 132 7.56 16.20 -9.50
CA HIS A 132 8.87 16.82 -9.51
C HIS A 132 9.71 16.33 -10.70
N PHE A 133 9.61 15.05 -11.08
CA PHE A 133 10.20 14.55 -12.33
C PHE A 133 9.80 15.42 -13.52
N TRP A 134 8.49 15.67 -13.72
CA TRP A 134 8.05 16.47 -14.86
C TRP A 134 8.51 17.93 -14.80
N LYS A 135 8.61 18.50 -13.59
CA LYS A 135 9.20 19.82 -13.40
C LYS A 135 10.68 19.84 -13.83
N ILE A 136 11.45 18.82 -13.48
CA ILE A 136 12.86 18.68 -13.91
C ILE A 136 12.94 18.54 -15.44
N GLN A 137 12.02 17.79 -16.06
CA GLN A 137 11.93 17.61 -17.50
C GLN A 137 11.38 18.83 -18.27
N GLY A 138 11.23 19.99 -17.62
CA GLY A 138 10.73 21.22 -18.27
C GLY A 138 9.24 21.20 -18.62
N LYS A 139 8.45 20.28 -18.03
CA LYS A 139 6.99 20.17 -18.19
C LYS A 139 6.27 20.52 -16.88
N PRO A 140 6.41 21.74 -16.33
CA PRO A 140 5.90 22.10 -14.99
C PRO A 140 4.36 22.07 -14.86
N ASN A 141 3.64 22.07 -15.99
CA ASN A 141 2.19 21.96 -16.00
C ASN A 141 1.69 20.54 -15.69
N LYS A 142 2.54 19.52 -15.82
CA LYS A 142 2.20 18.13 -15.45
C LYS A 142 2.22 17.97 -13.93
N LYS A 143 1.09 18.27 -13.30
CA LYS A 143 0.90 18.34 -11.84
C LYS A 143 -0.42 17.72 -11.36
N GLU A 144 -1.30 17.35 -12.28
CA GLU A 144 -2.59 16.72 -11.98
C GLU A 144 -2.45 15.20 -11.98
N PHE A 145 -3.44 14.50 -11.43
CA PHE A 145 -3.41 13.05 -11.29
C PHE A 145 -4.73 12.45 -11.78
N ILE A 146 -4.69 11.20 -12.21
CA ILE A 146 -5.89 10.38 -12.47
C ILE A 146 -5.97 9.30 -11.40
N CYS A 147 -7.17 9.05 -10.87
CA CYS A 147 -7.51 7.84 -10.11
C CYS A 147 -8.76 7.17 -10.69
N LEU A 148 -9.02 5.94 -10.26
CA LEU A 148 -10.22 5.21 -10.64
C LEU A 148 -11.37 5.59 -9.71
N ALA A 149 -12.59 5.59 -10.24
CA ALA A 149 -13.78 5.67 -9.40
C ALA A 149 -13.74 4.58 -8.31
N ASN A 150 -14.17 4.92 -7.09
CA ASN A 150 -14.18 3.99 -5.95
C ASN A 150 -12.78 3.44 -5.54
N SER A 151 -11.68 4.13 -5.87
CA SER A 151 -10.32 3.75 -5.44
C SER A 151 -9.95 4.31 -4.07
N TYR A 152 -9.01 3.65 -3.37
CA TYR A 152 -8.49 4.10 -2.08
C TYR A 152 -6.97 4.04 -2.04
N HIS A 153 -6.37 5.17 -1.71
CA HIS A 153 -4.90 5.32 -1.67
C HIS A 153 -4.41 5.93 -0.34
N GLY A 154 -5.30 6.16 0.63
CA GLY A 154 -4.97 6.63 1.97
C GLY A 154 -5.62 7.97 2.34
N GLU A 155 -5.27 8.48 3.52
CA GLU A 155 -6.02 9.55 4.20
C GLU A 155 -5.18 10.81 4.51
N THR A 156 -3.90 10.85 4.15
CA THR A 156 -3.16 12.12 4.11
C THR A 156 -3.69 12.99 2.98
N LEU A 157 -3.52 14.32 3.02
CA LEU A 157 -4.20 15.20 2.06
C LEU A 157 -3.91 14.90 0.58
N GLY A 158 -2.69 14.51 0.21
CA GLY A 158 -2.35 14.11 -1.16
C GLY A 158 -2.85 12.72 -1.51
N ALA A 159 -2.74 11.75 -0.60
CA ALA A 159 -3.30 10.41 -0.79
C ALA A 159 -4.83 10.42 -0.90
N LEU A 160 -5.48 11.27 -0.10
CA LEU A 160 -6.92 11.48 -0.11
C LEU A 160 -7.38 12.20 -1.37
N SER A 161 -6.56 13.09 -1.95
CA SER A 161 -6.90 13.79 -3.19
C SER A 161 -6.98 12.89 -4.42
N VAL A 162 -6.39 11.69 -4.34
CA VAL A 162 -6.49 10.63 -5.35
C VAL A 162 -7.40 9.47 -4.91
N THR A 163 -8.06 9.56 -3.75
CA THR A 163 -9.03 8.56 -3.26
C THR A 163 -10.46 8.96 -3.63
N ASP A 164 -11.27 8.01 -4.11
CA ASP A 164 -12.67 8.23 -4.50
C ASP A 164 -13.66 7.35 -3.71
N VAL A 165 -13.45 7.25 -2.41
CA VAL A 165 -14.40 6.63 -1.48
C VAL A 165 -15.03 7.73 -0.62
N SER A 166 -16.32 8.00 -0.83
CA SER A 166 -17.03 9.17 -0.30
C SER A 166 -16.92 9.36 1.21
N ILE A 167 -17.06 8.28 2.00
CA ILE A 167 -17.01 8.34 3.47
C ILE A 167 -15.69 8.93 4.00
N PHE A 168 -14.58 8.75 3.27
CA PHE A 168 -13.28 9.31 3.65
C PHE A 168 -13.07 10.71 3.08
N ARG A 169 -13.63 11.01 1.90
CA ARG A 169 -13.34 12.23 1.14
C ARG A 169 -14.23 13.41 1.51
N ASP A 170 -15.52 13.18 1.74
CA ASP A 170 -16.53 14.24 1.76
C ASP A 170 -16.28 15.31 2.83
N ALA A 171 -15.80 14.89 4.00
CA ALA A 171 -15.51 15.79 5.12
C ALA A 171 -14.34 16.76 4.85
N TYR A 172 -13.45 16.43 3.92
CA TYR A 172 -12.19 17.15 3.68
C TYR A 172 -12.10 17.79 2.29
N GLY A 173 -13.15 17.69 1.47
CA GLY A 173 -13.11 18.09 0.05
C GLY A 173 -12.59 19.52 -0.19
N SER A 174 -12.81 20.46 0.74
CA SER A 174 -12.33 21.85 0.65
C SER A 174 -10.81 22.01 0.81
N LEU A 175 -10.10 20.97 1.27
CA LEU A 175 -8.64 20.95 1.44
C LEU A 175 -7.91 20.27 0.27
N LEU A 176 -8.66 19.67 -0.66
CA LEU A 176 -8.10 18.79 -1.69
C LEU A 176 -8.00 19.51 -3.04
N ASN A 177 -6.94 19.23 -3.78
CA ASN A 177 -6.91 19.42 -5.24
C ASN A 177 -7.32 18.09 -5.87
N PRO A 178 -8.59 17.92 -6.28
CA PRO A 178 -9.10 16.61 -6.67
C PRO A 178 -8.42 16.10 -7.94
N ALA A 179 -8.16 14.81 -7.98
CA ALA A 179 -7.76 14.10 -9.19
C ALA A 179 -8.87 14.08 -10.24
N HIS A 180 -8.49 13.81 -11.48
CA HIS A 180 -9.42 13.35 -12.51
C HIS A 180 -9.88 11.93 -12.14
N ILE A 181 -11.19 11.69 -12.16
CA ILE A 181 -11.77 10.39 -11.84
C ILE A 181 -12.23 9.74 -13.13
N VAL A 182 -11.67 8.57 -13.45
CA VAL A 182 -12.08 7.76 -14.62
C VAL A 182 -12.85 6.53 -14.16
N MET A 183 -13.60 5.93 -15.09
CA MET A 183 -14.41 4.75 -14.79
C MET A 183 -13.55 3.61 -14.23
N SER A 184 -14.05 2.96 -13.17
CA SER A 184 -13.46 1.74 -12.62
C SER A 184 -13.74 0.54 -13.54
N PRO A 185 -12.76 -0.37 -13.74
CA PRO A 185 -12.95 -1.63 -14.46
C PRO A 185 -13.61 -2.73 -13.60
N ASP A 186 -14.40 -2.36 -12.59
CA ASP A 186 -15.04 -3.29 -11.64
C ASP A 186 -15.91 -4.35 -12.32
N SER A 187 -15.49 -5.61 -12.28
CA SER A 187 -16.20 -6.72 -12.91
C SER A 187 -17.62 -6.92 -12.37
N ARG A 188 -17.94 -6.40 -11.17
CA ARG A 188 -19.28 -6.49 -10.57
C ARG A 188 -20.30 -5.58 -11.26
N ALA A 189 -19.84 -4.62 -12.08
CA ALA A 189 -20.71 -3.80 -12.92
C ALA A 189 -21.22 -4.55 -14.17
N ALA A 190 -20.76 -5.78 -14.41
CA ALA A 190 -21.28 -6.63 -15.46
C ALA A 190 -22.76 -7.00 -15.21
N THR A 191 -23.54 -7.09 -16.28
CA THR A 191 -24.96 -7.49 -16.27
C THR A 191 -25.21 -8.53 -17.36
N ASP A 192 -26.46 -8.99 -17.50
CA ASP A 192 -26.85 -9.87 -18.61
C ASP A 192 -26.64 -9.24 -20.01
N GLN A 193 -26.48 -7.91 -20.08
CA GLN A 193 -26.29 -7.15 -21.33
C GLN A 193 -24.86 -6.63 -21.52
N ILE A 194 -24.04 -6.60 -20.46
CA ILE A 194 -22.68 -6.06 -20.49
C ILE A 194 -21.76 -7.06 -19.79
N SER A 195 -20.87 -7.69 -20.55
CA SER A 195 -19.87 -8.59 -20.00
C SER A 195 -18.80 -7.85 -19.18
N SER A 196 -18.08 -8.57 -18.30
CA SER A 196 -16.94 -8.00 -17.56
C SER A 196 -15.82 -7.48 -18.48
N GLU A 197 -15.64 -8.08 -19.66
CA GLU A 197 -14.69 -7.59 -20.66
C GLU A 197 -15.15 -6.28 -21.30
N GLU A 198 -16.46 -6.11 -21.53
CA GLU A 198 -17.01 -4.84 -22.00
C GLU A 198 -16.90 -3.74 -20.93
N VAL A 199 -17.07 -4.06 -19.64
CA VAL A 199 -16.79 -3.11 -18.54
C VAL A 199 -15.33 -2.63 -18.58
N ILE A 200 -14.38 -3.54 -18.81
CA ILE A 200 -12.96 -3.20 -18.96
C ILE A 200 -12.74 -2.28 -20.17
N ASP A 201 -13.37 -2.58 -21.31
CA ASP A 201 -13.25 -1.76 -22.53
C ASP A 201 -13.81 -0.34 -22.32
N LEU A 202 -14.94 -0.21 -21.63
CA LEU A 202 -15.52 1.07 -21.25
C LEU A 202 -14.60 1.86 -20.29
N ALA A 203 -14.01 1.19 -19.30
CA ALA A 203 -13.07 1.80 -18.38
C ALA A 203 -11.78 2.27 -19.09
N LEU A 204 -11.24 1.48 -20.02
CA LEU A 204 -10.09 1.87 -20.83
C LEU A 204 -10.41 3.05 -21.76
N LYS A 205 -11.60 3.05 -22.36
CA LYS A 205 -12.07 4.17 -23.18
C LYS A 205 -12.17 5.46 -22.35
N SER A 206 -12.75 5.39 -21.15
CA SER A 206 -12.82 6.52 -20.22
C SER A 206 -11.43 7.06 -19.86
N LEU A 207 -10.46 6.17 -19.62
CA LEU A 207 -9.06 6.54 -19.36
C LEU A 207 -8.42 7.22 -20.58
N GLU A 208 -8.56 6.62 -21.77
CA GLU A 208 -8.00 7.15 -23.02
C GLU A 208 -8.59 8.53 -23.36
N GLU A 209 -9.90 8.73 -23.19
CA GLU A 209 -10.56 10.03 -23.40
C GLU A 209 -10.02 11.10 -22.45
N CYS A 210 -9.85 10.77 -21.16
CA CYS A 210 -9.26 11.68 -20.17
C CYS A 210 -7.82 12.04 -20.54
N LEU A 211 -6.99 11.05 -20.89
CA LEU A 211 -5.61 11.26 -21.30
C LEU A 211 -5.54 12.10 -22.59
N ALA A 212 -6.33 11.78 -23.61
CA ALA A 212 -6.36 12.53 -24.86
C ALA A 212 -6.67 14.03 -24.64
N GLN A 213 -7.53 14.35 -23.67
CA GLN A 213 -7.91 15.73 -23.36
C GLN A 213 -6.90 16.44 -22.45
N HIS A 214 -6.29 15.74 -21.50
CA HIS A 214 -5.60 16.37 -20.36
C HIS A 214 -4.15 15.91 -20.15
N HIS A 215 -3.58 15.05 -20.99
CA HIS A 215 -2.23 14.49 -20.75
C HIS A 215 -1.12 15.54 -20.59
N GLN A 216 -1.29 16.76 -21.12
CA GLN A 216 -0.31 17.84 -20.94
C GLN A 216 -0.25 18.41 -19.52
N THR A 217 -1.29 18.19 -18.70
CA THR A 217 -1.36 18.61 -17.29
C THR A 217 -1.31 17.45 -16.30
N ILE A 218 -1.52 16.22 -16.76
CA ILE A 218 -1.48 15.02 -15.91
C ILE A 218 -0.04 14.54 -15.71
N ALA A 219 0.37 14.35 -14.46
CA ALA A 219 1.66 13.76 -14.07
C ALA A 219 1.62 12.23 -14.03
N ALA A 220 0.58 11.66 -13.40
CA ALA A 220 0.45 10.21 -13.23
C ALA A 220 -1.01 9.73 -13.19
N LEU A 221 -1.20 8.48 -13.56
CA LEU A 221 -2.33 7.63 -13.19
C LEU A 221 -1.92 6.77 -11.99
N ILE A 222 -2.74 6.70 -10.95
CA ILE A 222 -2.60 5.75 -9.83
C ILE A 222 -3.73 4.72 -9.87
N ILE A 223 -3.38 3.43 -9.71
CA ILE A 223 -4.33 2.31 -9.67
C ILE A 223 -3.95 1.32 -8.57
N GLU A 224 -4.95 0.65 -7.97
CA GLU A 224 -4.76 -0.60 -7.23
C GLU A 224 -4.81 -1.76 -8.26
N PRO A 225 -3.71 -2.46 -8.59
CA PRO A 225 -3.74 -3.48 -9.63
C PRO A 225 -4.62 -4.68 -9.23
N LEU A 226 -5.46 -5.14 -10.14
CA LEU A 226 -6.38 -6.29 -10.04
C LEU A 226 -7.53 -6.14 -9.05
N VAL A 227 -7.36 -5.48 -7.90
CA VAL A 227 -8.39 -5.41 -6.85
C VAL A 227 -8.39 -4.05 -6.17
N GLN A 228 -9.52 -3.33 -6.21
CA GLN A 228 -9.76 -2.18 -5.34
C GLN A 228 -10.33 -2.68 -4.00
N CYS A 229 -9.46 -2.89 -3.01
CA CYS A 229 -9.83 -3.60 -1.78
C CYS A 229 -10.85 -2.83 -0.95
N ALA A 230 -10.58 -1.55 -0.67
CA ALA A 230 -11.53 -0.69 0.06
C ALA A 230 -12.74 -0.30 -0.80
N GLY A 231 -12.61 -0.39 -2.12
CA GLY A 231 -13.71 -0.33 -3.09
C GLY A 231 -14.62 -1.58 -3.07
N GLN A 232 -14.73 -2.24 -1.92
CA GLN A 232 -15.51 -3.47 -1.68
C GLN A 232 -14.99 -4.70 -2.47
N MET A 233 -13.67 -4.85 -2.59
CA MET A 233 -13.05 -5.92 -3.38
C MET A 233 -13.47 -5.89 -4.86
N ALA A 234 -13.53 -4.70 -5.46
CA ALA A 234 -13.80 -4.57 -6.90
C ALA A 234 -12.65 -5.20 -7.69
N MET A 235 -12.89 -6.35 -8.32
CA MET A 235 -11.86 -7.08 -9.06
C MET A 235 -11.90 -6.74 -10.55
N HIS A 236 -10.75 -6.79 -11.21
CA HIS A 236 -10.64 -6.59 -12.65
C HIS A 236 -9.51 -7.42 -13.24
N ALA A 237 -9.60 -7.73 -14.54
CA ALA A 237 -8.63 -8.59 -15.20
C ALA A 237 -7.28 -7.87 -15.41
N PRO A 238 -6.15 -8.62 -15.46
CA PRO A 238 -4.83 -8.05 -15.74
C PRO A 238 -4.74 -7.27 -17.06
N ARG A 239 -5.66 -7.53 -18.01
CA ARG A 239 -5.76 -6.81 -19.29
C ARG A 239 -5.90 -5.29 -19.08
N TYR A 240 -6.69 -4.86 -18.10
CA TYR A 240 -6.86 -3.43 -17.80
C TYR A 240 -5.52 -2.81 -17.40
N VAL A 241 -4.82 -3.41 -16.43
CA VAL A 241 -3.52 -2.93 -15.93
C VAL A 241 -2.50 -2.81 -17.06
N LYS A 242 -2.41 -3.83 -17.92
CA LYS A 242 -1.51 -3.83 -19.09
C LYS A 242 -1.83 -2.70 -20.08
N ARG A 243 -3.11 -2.51 -20.42
CA ARG A 243 -3.53 -1.46 -21.37
C ARG A 243 -3.42 -0.07 -20.77
N ALA A 244 -3.70 0.10 -19.48
CA ALA A 244 -3.48 1.36 -18.76
C ALA A 244 -2.01 1.79 -18.80
N LYS A 245 -1.05 0.86 -18.57
CA LYS A 245 0.38 1.15 -18.73
C LYS A 245 0.72 1.62 -20.15
N GLN A 246 0.20 0.94 -21.17
CA GLN A 246 0.44 1.31 -22.57
C GLN A 246 -0.13 2.70 -22.92
N LEU A 247 -1.32 3.05 -22.41
CA LEU A 247 -1.89 4.38 -22.56
C LEU A 247 -1.04 5.44 -21.83
N CYS A 248 -0.61 5.17 -20.60
CA CYS A 248 0.31 6.03 -19.87
C CYS A 248 1.59 6.32 -20.67
N GLU A 249 2.20 5.30 -21.29
CA GLU A 249 3.37 5.46 -22.16
C GLU A 249 3.07 6.30 -23.41
N GLN A 250 1.95 6.04 -24.09
CA GLN A 250 1.52 6.79 -25.28
C GLN A 250 1.33 8.28 -25.01
N TYR A 251 0.85 8.63 -23.82
CA TYR A 251 0.49 10.01 -23.45
C TYR A 251 1.52 10.73 -22.57
N ASP A 252 2.70 10.14 -22.36
CA ASP A 252 3.75 10.69 -21.49
C ASP A 252 3.24 10.89 -20.05
N VAL A 253 2.54 9.91 -19.48
CA VAL A 253 2.02 9.94 -18.10
C VAL A 253 2.63 8.77 -17.34
N HIS A 254 3.03 8.96 -16.08
CA HIS A 254 3.54 7.84 -15.28
C HIS A 254 2.40 6.93 -14.80
N LEU A 255 2.68 5.64 -14.70
CA LEU A 255 1.84 4.72 -13.94
C LEU A 255 2.39 4.56 -12.52
N ILE A 256 1.55 4.79 -11.51
CA ILE A 256 1.78 4.43 -10.11
C ILE A 256 0.93 3.18 -9.81
N ALA A 257 1.57 2.06 -9.47
CA ALA A 257 0.87 0.87 -9.00
C ALA A 257 0.82 0.87 -7.47
N ASP A 258 -0.38 0.95 -6.92
CA ASP A 258 -0.64 0.80 -5.50
C ASP A 258 -0.76 -0.68 -5.13
N GLU A 259 0.38 -1.27 -4.78
CA GLU A 259 0.52 -2.67 -4.36
C GLU A 259 0.39 -2.83 -2.83
N ILE A 260 -0.07 -1.78 -2.12
CA ILE A 260 -0.12 -1.76 -0.65
C ILE A 260 -0.99 -2.90 -0.10
N ALA A 261 -2.16 -3.14 -0.69
CA ALA A 261 -3.09 -4.19 -0.25
C ALA A 261 -2.97 -5.48 -1.07
N VAL A 262 -2.64 -5.36 -2.36
CA VAL A 262 -2.71 -6.45 -3.34
C VAL A 262 -1.39 -7.18 -3.56
N GLY A 263 -0.28 -6.55 -3.17
CA GLY A 263 1.05 -7.13 -3.23
C GLY A 263 1.34 -8.09 -2.08
N CYS A 264 2.61 -8.48 -1.96
CA CYS A 264 3.11 -9.46 -1.01
C CYS A 264 2.27 -10.76 -1.00
N GLY A 265 2.00 -11.33 -2.18
CA GLY A 265 1.38 -12.65 -2.29
C GLY A 265 -0.14 -12.69 -2.19
N ARG A 266 -0.81 -11.57 -1.89
CA ARG A 266 -2.27 -11.52 -1.65
C ARG A 266 -3.08 -11.98 -2.85
N THR A 267 -2.67 -11.60 -4.05
CA THR A 267 -3.35 -11.90 -5.32
C THR A 267 -2.86 -13.20 -5.98
N GLY A 268 -1.95 -13.95 -5.35
CA GLY A 268 -1.42 -15.23 -5.84
C GLY A 268 -0.05 -15.16 -6.54
N THR A 269 0.41 -13.96 -6.86
CA THR A 269 1.80 -13.62 -7.23
C THR A 269 2.38 -12.67 -6.17
N PHE A 270 3.70 -12.44 -6.14
CA PHE A 270 4.26 -11.54 -5.13
C PHE A 270 3.75 -10.11 -5.33
N PHE A 271 3.80 -9.60 -6.55
CA PHE A 271 3.14 -8.38 -6.99
C PHE A 271 1.99 -8.71 -7.93
N ALA A 272 0.88 -7.98 -7.82
CA ALA A 272 -0.25 -8.10 -8.73
C ALA A 272 0.13 -7.72 -10.18
N CYS A 273 1.04 -6.76 -10.37
CA CYS A 273 1.58 -6.36 -11.67
C CYS A 273 2.21 -7.50 -12.48
N GLU A 274 2.74 -8.54 -11.82
CA GLU A 274 3.29 -9.73 -12.50
C GLU A 274 2.25 -10.40 -13.40
N GLN A 275 1.00 -10.46 -12.96
CA GLN A 275 -0.09 -11.10 -13.71
C GLN A 275 -0.47 -10.32 -14.97
N ALA A 276 -0.20 -9.02 -14.99
CA ALA A 276 -0.38 -8.16 -16.17
C ALA A 276 0.85 -8.17 -17.10
N GLY A 277 1.99 -8.70 -16.64
CA GLY A 277 3.23 -8.73 -17.39
C GLY A 277 3.80 -7.33 -17.65
N ILE A 278 3.65 -6.41 -16.70
CA ILE A 278 4.15 -5.03 -16.78
C ILE A 278 4.86 -4.64 -15.49
N TRP A 279 5.67 -3.58 -15.55
CA TRP A 279 6.16 -2.86 -14.38
C TRP A 279 5.75 -1.38 -14.48
N PRO A 280 5.29 -0.76 -13.37
CA PRO A 280 4.92 0.64 -13.36
C PRO A 280 6.16 1.54 -13.37
N ASP A 281 5.97 2.86 -13.43
CA ASP A 281 7.07 3.82 -13.25
C ASP A 281 7.43 4.00 -11.76
N LEU A 282 6.41 3.87 -10.90
CA LEU A 282 6.46 3.92 -9.44
C LEU A 282 5.56 2.83 -8.85
N MET A 283 5.96 2.19 -7.75
CA MET A 283 5.17 1.19 -7.03
C MET A 283 5.16 1.51 -5.54
N THR A 284 3.99 1.46 -4.90
CA THR A 284 3.86 1.66 -3.45
C THR A 284 3.59 0.35 -2.73
N LEU A 285 4.30 0.12 -1.62
CA LEU A 285 4.17 -1.05 -0.76
C LEU A 285 3.96 -0.60 0.68
N SER A 286 3.17 -1.36 1.44
CA SER A 286 3.03 -1.24 2.89
C SER A 286 2.39 -2.54 3.40
N LYS A 287 1.64 -2.52 4.51
CA LYS A 287 0.88 -3.63 5.07
C LYS A 287 1.65 -4.96 5.10
N GLY A 288 1.44 -5.82 4.11
CA GLY A 288 2.03 -7.14 4.00
C GLY A 288 3.56 -7.15 3.94
N ILE A 289 4.20 -6.06 3.47
CA ILE A 289 5.66 -6.04 3.30
C ILE A 289 6.42 -6.22 4.61
N SER A 290 5.91 -5.66 5.72
CA SER A 290 6.47 -5.87 7.06
C SER A 290 5.72 -6.94 7.86
N ALA A 291 4.86 -7.72 7.19
CA ALA A 291 3.96 -8.70 7.80
C ALA A 291 3.11 -8.14 8.96
N GLY A 292 2.82 -6.83 8.95
CA GLY A 292 2.06 -6.15 10.01
C GLY A 292 2.80 -5.93 11.34
N TYR A 293 4.11 -6.19 11.38
CA TYR A 293 4.88 -6.10 12.63
C TYR A 293 5.24 -4.68 13.04
N LEU A 294 5.69 -3.88 12.07
CA LEU A 294 6.18 -2.54 12.28
C LEU A 294 5.71 -1.63 11.14
N PRO A 295 5.40 -0.34 11.43
CA PRO A 295 5.09 0.64 10.41
C PRO A 295 6.21 0.70 9.37
N LEU A 296 5.87 0.36 8.13
CA LEU A 296 6.75 0.46 6.98
C LEU A 296 5.92 0.66 5.73
N SER A 297 6.40 1.55 4.89
CA SER A 297 5.98 1.64 3.51
C SER A 297 7.17 1.99 2.62
N ILE A 298 7.03 1.71 1.33
CA ILE A 298 8.11 1.82 0.37
C ILE A 298 7.51 2.36 -0.93
N CYS A 299 8.16 3.36 -1.53
CA CYS A 299 7.94 3.74 -2.91
C CYS A 299 9.16 3.26 -3.71
N LEU A 300 8.95 2.26 -4.55
CA LEU A 300 9.95 1.80 -5.52
C LEU A 300 9.81 2.63 -6.79
N SER A 301 10.93 2.97 -7.40
CA SER A 301 10.98 3.80 -8.61
C SER A 301 11.90 3.19 -9.67
N SER A 302 11.53 3.40 -10.92
CA SER A 302 12.35 3.02 -12.07
C SER A 302 13.60 3.90 -12.20
N ASP A 303 14.60 3.39 -12.90
CA ASP A 303 15.83 4.13 -13.22
C ASP A 303 15.54 5.45 -13.94
N ARG A 304 14.48 5.49 -14.78
CA ARG A 304 14.02 6.71 -15.46
C ARG A 304 13.67 7.80 -14.45
N ILE A 305 12.90 7.46 -13.42
CA ILE A 305 12.52 8.42 -12.38
C ILE A 305 13.77 8.86 -11.62
N TYR A 306 14.53 7.90 -11.07
CA TYR A 306 15.72 8.19 -10.26
C TYR A 306 16.73 9.08 -11.00
N SER A 307 17.02 8.76 -12.27
CA SER A 307 18.01 9.48 -13.08
C SER A 307 17.67 10.95 -13.28
N ALA A 308 16.40 11.36 -13.20
CA ALA A 308 16.03 12.77 -13.28
C ALA A 308 16.46 13.56 -12.02
N PHE A 309 16.48 12.92 -10.85
CA PHE A 309 16.89 13.54 -9.59
C PHE A 309 18.40 13.47 -9.37
N TYR A 310 19.10 12.58 -10.08
CA TYR A 310 20.56 12.46 -10.03
C TYR A 310 21.22 13.60 -10.81
N SER A 311 21.38 14.76 -10.14
CA SER A 311 21.81 16.02 -10.75
C SER A 311 22.69 16.84 -9.80
N ASP A 312 23.57 17.66 -10.37
CA ASP A 312 24.34 18.68 -9.64
C ASP A 312 23.47 19.87 -9.17
N HIS A 313 22.24 19.99 -9.67
CA HIS A 313 21.34 21.09 -9.34
C HIS A 313 20.47 20.77 -8.14
N MET A 314 20.57 21.59 -7.08
CA MET A 314 19.76 21.46 -5.86
C MET A 314 18.24 21.49 -6.12
N THR A 315 17.81 22.13 -7.21
CA THR A 315 16.39 22.17 -7.62
C THR A 315 15.84 20.82 -8.06
N ALA A 316 16.71 19.85 -8.38
CA ALA A 316 16.36 18.47 -8.69
C ALA A 316 16.44 17.55 -7.45
N THR A 317 16.82 18.05 -6.27
CA THR A 317 16.86 17.26 -5.04
C THR A 317 15.46 16.95 -4.53
N PHE A 318 15.15 15.67 -4.30
CA PHE A 318 13.89 15.27 -3.67
C PHE A 318 13.91 15.54 -2.15
N LEU A 319 13.53 16.76 -1.75
CA LEU A 319 13.45 17.17 -0.35
C LEU A 319 12.16 16.65 0.30
N HIS A 320 12.22 15.42 0.78
CA HIS A 320 11.16 14.78 1.53
C HIS A 320 11.73 13.73 2.48
N SER A 321 11.17 13.63 3.68
CA SER A 321 11.59 12.66 4.71
C SER A 321 10.60 12.71 5.88
N HIS A 322 10.67 11.70 6.74
CA HIS A 322 10.23 11.82 8.13
C HIS A 322 11.22 11.09 9.04
N SER A 323 11.08 11.25 10.35
CA SER A 323 12.08 10.75 11.31
C SER A 323 12.34 9.24 11.24
N TYR A 324 11.37 8.44 10.80
CA TYR A 324 11.45 6.98 10.75
C TYR A 324 11.74 6.40 9.37
N THR A 325 12.06 7.24 8.37
CA THR A 325 12.42 6.80 7.02
C THR A 325 13.53 5.74 7.09
N GLY A 326 13.23 4.52 6.62
CA GLY A 326 14.17 3.41 6.55
C GLY A 326 14.54 2.82 7.92
N ASN A 327 13.61 2.76 8.89
CA ASN A 327 13.89 2.24 10.23
C ASN A 327 14.49 0.79 10.19
N PRO A 328 15.62 0.53 10.87
CA PRO A 328 16.28 -0.79 10.84
C PRO A 328 15.41 -1.96 11.28
N LEU A 329 14.62 -1.80 12.35
CA LEU A 329 13.75 -2.86 12.86
C LEU A 329 12.64 -3.19 11.87
N ALA A 330 12.03 -2.16 11.27
CA ALA A 330 11.00 -2.34 10.26
C ALA A 330 11.53 -3.01 8.99
N CYS A 331 12.71 -2.61 8.52
CA CYS A 331 13.39 -3.25 7.39
C CYS A 331 13.73 -4.72 7.70
N ARG A 332 14.19 -5.03 8.91
CA ARG A 332 14.48 -6.40 9.33
C ARG A 332 13.22 -7.27 9.40
N ALA A 333 12.10 -6.72 9.88
CA ALA A 333 10.82 -7.41 9.88
C ALA A 333 10.37 -7.76 8.44
N ALA A 334 10.52 -6.83 7.51
CA ALA A 334 10.23 -7.06 6.10
C ALA A 334 11.14 -8.13 5.49
N LEU A 335 12.45 -8.06 5.74
CA LEU A 335 13.39 -9.09 5.28
C LEU A 335 13.04 -10.48 5.82
N ALA A 336 12.66 -10.60 7.10
CA ALA A 336 12.20 -11.87 7.66
C ALA A 336 10.91 -12.38 6.99
N GLY A 337 10.00 -11.48 6.59
CA GLY A 337 8.84 -11.82 5.78
C GLY A 337 9.23 -12.35 4.39
N LEU A 338 10.19 -11.71 3.73
CA LEU A 338 10.74 -12.18 2.45
C LEU A 338 11.44 -13.53 2.58
N ASP A 339 12.15 -13.77 3.69
CA ASP A 339 12.76 -15.08 3.99
C ASP A 339 11.70 -16.18 4.09
N ILE A 340 10.54 -15.90 4.72
CA ILE A 340 9.42 -16.85 4.74
C ILE A 340 8.88 -17.11 3.33
N PHE A 341 8.72 -16.09 2.48
CA PHE A 341 8.31 -16.29 1.08
C PHE A 341 9.27 -17.15 0.28
N GLN A 342 10.57 -17.06 0.58
CA GLN A 342 11.63 -17.78 -0.14
C GLN A 342 11.80 -19.22 0.36
N GLU A 343 11.73 -19.43 1.67
CA GLU A 343 11.96 -20.73 2.31
C GLU A 343 10.70 -21.60 2.30
N ASP A 344 9.51 -20.98 2.35
CA ASP A 344 8.24 -21.67 2.42
C ASP A 344 7.48 -21.52 1.09
N ALA A 345 6.65 -22.51 0.73
CA ALA A 345 5.83 -22.48 -0.48
C ALA A 345 4.57 -21.58 -0.32
N VAL A 346 4.73 -20.35 0.17
CA VAL A 346 3.63 -19.45 0.55
C VAL A 346 2.68 -19.18 -0.61
N LEU A 347 3.23 -18.78 -1.78
CA LEU A 347 2.42 -18.44 -2.96
C LEU A 347 1.67 -19.66 -3.50
N GLU A 348 2.32 -20.83 -3.55
CA GLU A 348 1.67 -22.07 -3.97
C GLU A 348 0.57 -22.49 -2.98
N MET A 349 0.81 -22.32 -1.68
CA MET A 349 -0.20 -22.59 -0.66
C MET A 349 -1.39 -21.62 -0.75
N ASN A 350 -1.17 -20.35 -1.12
CA ASN A 350 -2.24 -19.40 -1.36
C ASN A 350 -3.16 -19.87 -2.51
N LYS A 351 -2.59 -20.42 -3.60
CA LYS A 351 -3.37 -21.02 -4.71
C LYS A 351 -4.19 -22.22 -4.27
N VAL A 352 -3.66 -23.05 -3.35
CA VAL A 352 -4.41 -24.18 -2.79
C VAL A 352 -5.57 -23.67 -1.94
N ARG A 353 -5.31 -22.74 -1.02
CA ARG A 353 -6.30 -22.18 -0.10
C ARG A 353 -7.40 -21.39 -0.80
N SER A 354 -7.09 -20.66 -1.88
CA SER A 354 -8.09 -19.90 -2.61
C SER A 354 -9.18 -20.78 -3.23
N ARG A 355 -8.84 -22.01 -3.63
CA ARG A 355 -9.84 -22.99 -4.12
C ARG A 355 -10.83 -23.39 -3.02
N TRP A 356 -10.37 -23.58 -1.79
CA TRP A 356 -11.25 -23.88 -0.65
C TRP A 356 -12.18 -22.73 -0.25
N ILE A 357 -11.85 -21.49 -0.62
CA ILE A 357 -12.70 -20.32 -0.36
C ILE A 357 -13.79 -20.18 -1.45
N GLN A 358 -13.52 -20.70 -2.65
CA GLN A 358 -14.45 -20.66 -3.79
C GLN A 358 -15.48 -21.79 -3.77
N GLU A 359 -15.13 -22.93 -3.16
CA GLU A 359 -16.03 -24.04 -2.83
C GLU A 359 -16.93 -23.69 -1.64
#